data_AF-A0A949IG69-F1
#
_entry.id   AF-A0A949IG69-F1
#
_cell.length_a   1.000
_cell.length_b   1.000
_cell.length_c   1.000
_cell.angle_alpha   90.00
_cell.angle_beta   90.00
_cell.angle_gamma   90.00
#
_symmetry.space_group_name_H-M   'P 1'
#
loop_
_entity.id
_entity.type
_entity.pdbx_description
1 polymer ?
#
loop_
_entity_poly.entity_id
_entity_poly.type
_entity_poly.pdbx_seq_one_letter_code
_entity_poly.pdbx_strand_id
1 'polypeptide(L)'
;MSFKIGIVGLPNVGKSTLFNAITKSKVEAANYPFATIDPNVGVVAVPDQRLEKLAALEKSEKIVPTAIEFVDIAGLVAGAHKGEGLGNKFLANIREVDAILEVVRFFNDKDIIHVAGGVDPARDIETIKIELILADLETVGKRLEAAAKEAKQGNNREALVKKAALEKYQTLLSQGQVAAEAVLNDEEQQAVKELQLLTTKPFLYVANVAENEVQKFADQNYIAISAKIESELAELPENEREEYLKELGMTESGLDKIIKAAYSTLGLVTFITAGPKESKAWTCVKGTKAPQAAGKIHTDFEHGFIRAEVIQWDKLLEAGGYGPARDRGWLRVEGKEYVIADGDVVHFRFNV
;
A
#
# COMPACT_ATOMS: atom_id res chain seq x y z
N MET A 1 -7.78 6.80 7.44
CA MET A 1 -7.02 6.98 6.19
C MET A 1 -6.67 5.61 5.65
N SER A 2 -7.14 5.32 4.45
CA SER A 2 -6.79 4.17 3.60
C SER A 2 -5.36 4.32 3.09
N PHE A 3 -4.67 3.20 2.92
CA PHE A 3 -3.35 3.18 2.31
C PHE A 3 -3.46 3.36 0.80
N LYS A 4 -2.54 4.14 0.22
CA LYS A 4 -2.52 4.49 -1.19
C LYS A 4 -1.35 3.86 -1.91
N ILE A 5 -1.61 3.24 -3.05
CA ILE A 5 -0.61 2.64 -3.93
C ILE A 5 -0.63 3.37 -5.26
N GLY A 6 0.49 3.97 -5.65
CA GLY A 6 0.63 4.65 -6.93
C GLY A 6 1.05 3.69 -8.02
N ILE A 7 0.24 3.55 -9.07
CA ILE A 7 0.59 2.75 -10.24
C ILE A 7 1.42 3.59 -11.20
N VAL A 8 2.66 3.17 -11.44
CA VAL A 8 3.60 3.80 -12.37
C VAL A 8 4.03 2.81 -13.44
N GLY A 9 4.59 3.32 -14.53
CA GLY A 9 5.11 2.51 -15.62
C GLY A 9 5.38 3.36 -16.85
N LEU A 10 6.22 2.85 -17.75
CA LEU A 10 6.44 3.50 -19.04
C LEU A 10 5.16 3.47 -19.91
N PRO A 11 5.07 4.29 -20.96
CA PRO A 11 3.96 4.21 -21.90
C PRO A 11 3.82 2.80 -22.50
N ASN A 12 2.57 2.38 -22.73
CA ASN A 12 2.23 1.09 -23.38
C ASN A 12 2.64 -0.19 -22.63
N VAL A 13 2.89 -0.13 -21.32
CA VAL A 13 3.20 -1.31 -20.49
C VAL A 13 1.96 -2.05 -19.98
N GLY A 14 0.75 -1.52 -20.22
CA GLY A 14 -0.51 -2.08 -19.71
C GLY A 14 -1.04 -1.45 -18.42
N LYS A 15 -0.42 -0.36 -17.95
CA LYS A 15 -0.82 0.41 -16.76
C LYS A 15 -2.32 0.76 -16.72
N SER A 16 -2.82 1.42 -17.78
CA SER A 16 -4.23 1.82 -17.85
C SER A 16 -5.18 0.65 -17.93
N THR A 17 -4.79 -0.45 -18.57
CA THR A 17 -5.59 -1.69 -18.60
C THR A 17 -5.72 -2.29 -17.21
N LEU A 18 -4.61 -2.39 -16.48
CA LEU A 18 -4.61 -2.86 -15.08
C LEU A 18 -5.45 -1.94 -14.19
N PHE A 19 -5.26 -0.63 -14.28
CA PHE A 19 -6.04 0.34 -13.50
C PHE A 19 -7.54 0.28 -13.82
N ASN A 20 -7.91 0.09 -15.09
CA ASN A 20 -9.29 -0.10 -15.49
C ASN A 20 -9.88 -1.41 -14.94
N ALA A 21 -9.10 -2.49 -14.89
CA ALA A 21 -9.53 -3.73 -14.25
C ALA A 21 -9.80 -3.52 -12.74
N ILE A 22 -8.89 -2.85 -12.04
CA ILE A 22 -8.99 -2.46 -10.62
C ILE A 22 -10.22 -1.58 -10.36
N THR A 23 -10.50 -0.62 -11.23
CA THR A 23 -11.64 0.29 -11.06
C THR A 23 -12.97 -0.32 -11.52
N LYS A 24 -12.96 -1.37 -12.35
CA LYS A 24 -14.16 -2.13 -12.71
C LYS A 24 -14.50 -3.22 -11.70
N SER A 25 -13.51 -3.78 -11.01
CA SER A 25 -13.71 -4.74 -9.90
C SER A 25 -14.31 -4.11 -8.64
N LYS A 26 -14.81 -2.86 -8.71
CA LYS A 26 -15.43 -2.13 -7.61
C LYS A 26 -16.55 -2.96 -6.99
N VAL A 27 -16.30 -3.45 -5.78
CA VAL A 27 -17.36 -3.62 -4.78
C VAL A 27 -17.96 -2.23 -4.58
N GLU A 28 -19.28 -2.10 -4.70
CA GLU A 28 -19.99 -0.81 -4.71
C GLU A 28 -19.38 0.21 -3.73
N ALA A 29 -18.77 1.25 -4.29
CA ALA A 29 -18.22 2.39 -3.56
C ALA A 29 -19.28 3.16 -2.74
N ALA A 30 -20.55 2.75 -2.82
CA ALA A 30 -21.68 3.29 -2.05
C ALA A 30 -21.45 3.23 -0.52
N ASN A 31 -20.59 2.34 -0.02
CA ASN A 31 -20.34 2.19 1.42
C ASN A 31 -19.15 3.00 1.97
N TYR A 32 -18.47 3.83 1.17
CA TYR A 32 -17.38 4.69 1.64
C TYR A 32 -17.78 6.18 1.53
N PRO A 33 -18.36 6.78 2.60
CA PRO A 33 -18.99 8.11 2.56
C PRO A 33 -18.04 9.30 2.32
N PHE A 34 -16.75 9.05 2.12
CA PHE A 34 -15.69 10.07 2.03
C PHE A 34 -14.76 9.88 0.83
N ALA A 35 -15.07 8.96 -0.09
CA ALA A 35 -14.27 8.80 -1.30
C ALA A 35 -14.55 9.97 -2.26
N THR A 36 -13.59 10.87 -2.43
CA THR A 36 -13.58 11.81 -3.55
C THR A 36 -13.62 11.01 -4.85
N ILE A 37 -14.53 11.35 -5.76
CA ILE A 37 -14.59 10.75 -7.10
C ILE A 37 -13.47 11.35 -7.95
N ASP A 38 -12.22 10.99 -7.64
CA ASP A 38 -11.10 11.26 -8.53
C ASP A 38 -11.11 10.16 -9.60
N PRO A 39 -11.16 10.50 -10.90
CA PRO A 39 -11.14 9.51 -11.98
C PRO A 39 -9.89 8.62 -11.99
N ASN A 40 -8.81 9.07 -11.33
CA ASN A 40 -7.55 8.33 -11.25
C ASN A 40 -7.41 7.56 -9.94
N VAL A 41 -8.47 7.41 -9.14
CA VAL A 41 -8.43 6.62 -7.91
C VAL A 41 -9.40 5.43 -7.99
N GLY A 42 -8.86 4.22 -7.82
CA GLY A 42 -9.60 2.98 -7.68
C GLY A 42 -9.55 2.49 -6.24
N VAL A 43 -10.71 2.26 -5.63
CA VAL A 43 -10.79 1.69 -4.27
C VAL A 43 -11.12 0.21 -4.40
N VAL A 44 -10.27 -0.65 -3.83
CA VAL A 44 -10.46 -2.11 -3.86
C VAL A 44 -10.55 -2.64 -2.45
N ALA A 45 -11.61 -3.43 -2.19
CA ALA A 45 -11.77 -4.15 -0.94
C ALA A 45 -10.71 -5.24 -0.83
N VAL A 46 -10.16 -5.42 0.36
CA VAL A 46 -9.16 -6.45 0.65
C VAL A 46 -9.90 -7.74 0.99
N PRO A 47 -9.74 -8.82 0.20
CA PRO A 47 -10.41 -10.09 0.49
C PRO A 47 -9.89 -10.69 1.80
N ASP A 48 -10.81 -10.96 2.74
CA ASP A 48 -10.47 -11.54 4.03
C ASP A 48 -11.54 -12.53 4.49
N GLN A 49 -11.26 -13.83 4.33
CA GLN A 49 -12.18 -14.90 4.74
C GLN A 49 -12.46 -14.92 6.25
N ARG A 50 -11.59 -14.34 7.08
CA ARG A 50 -11.79 -14.27 8.54
C ARG A 50 -12.99 -13.38 8.84
N LEU A 51 -13.14 -12.28 8.10
CA LEU A 51 -14.21 -11.31 8.27
C LEU A 51 -15.59 -11.94 8.01
N GLU A 52 -15.71 -12.70 6.92
CA GLU A 52 -16.96 -13.40 6.56
C GLU A 52 -17.36 -14.43 7.61
N LYS A 53 -16.40 -15.23 8.09
CA LYS A 53 -16.64 -16.24 9.14
C LYS A 53 -17.10 -15.61 10.44
N LEU A 54 -16.47 -14.50 10.84
CA LEU A 54 -16.85 -13.76 12.05
C LEU A 54 -18.22 -13.08 11.90
N ALA A 55 -18.53 -12.53 10.73
CA ALA A 55 -19.83 -11.95 10.43
C ALA A 55 -20.94 -13.01 10.51
N ALA A 56 -20.70 -14.21 9.99
CA ALA A 56 -21.63 -15.33 10.09
C ALA A 56 -21.83 -15.79 11.54
N LEU A 57 -20.75 -15.83 12.34
CA LEU A 57 -20.79 -16.19 13.76
C LEU A 57 -21.63 -15.20 14.57
N GLU A 58 -21.36 -13.90 14.42
CA GLU A 58 -22.02 -12.83 15.17
C GLU A 58 -23.35 -12.39 14.56
N LYS A 59 -23.76 -12.99 13.43
CA LYS A 59 -24.96 -12.65 12.65
C LYS A 59 -25.02 -11.16 12.30
N SER A 60 -23.90 -10.63 11.84
CA SER A 60 -23.76 -9.21 11.52
C SER A 60 -24.69 -8.79 10.39
N GLU A 61 -25.41 -7.68 10.56
CA GLU A 61 -26.25 -7.09 9.50
C GLU A 61 -25.41 -6.57 8.32
N LYS A 62 -24.15 -6.17 8.58
CA LYS A 62 -23.25 -5.59 7.58
C LYS A 62 -21.84 -6.18 7.70
N ILE A 63 -21.22 -6.42 6.54
CA ILE A 63 -19.82 -6.80 6.41
C ILE A 63 -19.08 -5.64 5.76
N VAL A 64 -18.08 -5.09 6.46
CA VAL A 64 -17.31 -3.93 5.99
C VAL A 64 -15.84 -4.34 5.87
N PRO A 65 -15.36 -4.73 4.68
CA PRO A 65 -13.94 -5.01 4.48
C PRO A 65 -13.13 -3.73 4.63
N THR A 66 -11.83 -3.89 4.82
CA THR A 66 -10.89 -2.78 4.64
C THR A 66 -10.60 -2.60 3.15
N ALA A 67 -10.03 -1.46 2.76
CA ALA A 67 -9.75 -1.15 1.37
C ALA A 67 -8.36 -0.54 1.19
N ILE A 68 -7.80 -0.77 -0.01
CA ILE A 68 -6.63 -0.07 -0.53
C ILE A 68 -7.10 0.87 -1.64
N GLU A 69 -6.51 2.06 -1.68
CA GLU A 69 -6.64 2.98 -2.80
C GLU A 69 -5.49 2.78 -3.78
N PHE A 70 -5.81 2.50 -5.04
CA PHE A 70 -4.89 2.54 -6.16
C PHE A 70 -5.02 3.87 -6.87
N VAL A 71 -3.91 4.54 -7.11
CA VAL A 71 -3.86 5.84 -7.79
C VAL A 71 -3.17 5.64 -9.13
N ASP A 72 -3.86 5.92 -10.24
CA ASP A 72 -3.24 5.93 -11.55
C ASP A 72 -2.35 7.17 -11.67
N ILE A 73 -1.04 6.96 -11.73
CA ILE A 73 -0.10 8.05 -11.93
C ILE A 73 0.15 8.15 -13.43
N ALA A 74 -0.04 9.35 -14.00
CA ALA A 74 0.12 9.59 -15.43
C ALA A 74 1.45 9.01 -15.96
N GLY A 75 1.49 8.54 -17.20
CA GLY A 75 2.71 7.94 -17.76
C GLY A 75 3.91 8.89 -17.68
N LEU A 76 5.05 8.37 -17.24
CA LEU A 76 6.30 9.11 -17.20
C LEU A 76 6.74 9.46 -18.64
N VAL A 77 7.01 10.73 -18.90
CA VAL A 77 7.75 11.17 -20.10
C VAL A 77 9.18 11.43 -19.64
N ALA A 78 10.17 10.95 -20.39
CA ALA A 78 11.58 11.17 -20.09
C ALA A 78 11.87 12.66 -19.83
N GLY A 79 12.63 12.97 -18.78
CA GLY A 79 12.90 14.34 -18.34
C GLY A 79 11.89 14.93 -17.34
N ALA A 80 11.13 14.09 -16.62
CA ALA A 80 10.16 14.55 -15.63
C ALA A 80 10.79 15.37 -14.50
N HIS A 81 12.04 15.06 -14.12
CA HIS A 81 12.82 15.83 -13.14
C HIS A 81 13.17 17.26 -13.60
N LYS A 82 13.08 17.59 -14.89
CA LYS A 82 13.47 18.93 -15.41
C LYS A 82 12.40 20.02 -15.15
N GLY A 83 11.27 19.66 -14.53
CA GLY A 83 10.30 20.62 -14.02
C GLY A 83 9.35 21.22 -15.06
N GLU A 84 9.34 20.75 -16.31
CA GLU A 84 8.43 21.22 -17.36
C GLU A 84 7.17 20.33 -17.46
N GLY A 85 5.99 20.93 -17.34
CA GLY A 85 4.71 20.29 -17.71
C GLY A 85 4.28 19.08 -16.85
N LEU A 86 4.04 17.94 -17.50
CA LEU A 86 3.44 16.72 -16.91
C LEU A 86 4.34 16.04 -15.86
N GLY A 87 5.67 16.24 -15.91
CA GLY A 87 6.63 15.59 -15.01
C GLY A 87 6.48 16.00 -13.54
N ASN A 88 6.20 17.28 -13.27
CA ASN A 88 5.97 17.74 -11.90
C ASN A 88 4.66 17.19 -11.29
N LYS A 89 3.62 17.02 -12.11
CA LYS A 89 2.36 16.39 -11.66
C LYS A 89 2.56 14.92 -11.33
N PHE A 90 3.36 14.21 -12.13
CA PHE A 90 3.78 12.84 -11.86
C PHE A 90 4.43 12.70 -10.48
N LEU A 91 5.47 13.52 -10.22
CA LEU A 91 6.20 13.48 -8.96
C LEU A 91 5.33 13.90 -7.77
N ALA A 92 4.43 14.88 -7.95
CA ALA A 92 3.48 15.29 -6.92
C ALA A 92 2.54 14.15 -6.52
N ASN A 93 1.97 13.44 -7.50
CA ASN A 93 1.09 12.31 -7.22
C ASN A 93 1.84 11.16 -6.52
N ILE A 94 3.12 10.92 -6.84
CA ILE A 94 3.94 9.93 -6.12
C ILE A 94 4.16 10.33 -4.66
N ARG A 95 4.31 11.63 -4.35
CA ARG A 95 4.47 12.07 -2.95
C ARG A 95 3.29 11.68 -2.08
N GLU A 96 2.08 11.66 -2.65
CA GLU A 96 0.82 11.40 -1.95
C GLU A 96 0.50 9.92 -1.72
N VAL A 97 1.27 8.99 -2.29
CA VAL A 97 1.06 7.53 -2.11
C VAL A 97 2.00 6.93 -1.08
N ASP A 98 1.64 5.79 -0.49
CA ASP A 98 2.44 5.09 0.51
C ASP A 98 3.42 4.08 -0.11
N ALA A 99 3.07 3.50 -1.26
CA ALA A 99 3.90 2.57 -2.03
C ALA A 99 3.80 2.84 -3.54
N ILE A 100 4.82 2.41 -4.28
CA ILE A 100 4.86 2.49 -5.74
C ILE A 100 4.70 1.09 -6.33
N LEU A 101 3.70 0.90 -7.18
CA LEU A 101 3.48 -0.30 -7.97
C LEU A 101 3.93 -0.02 -9.40
N GLU A 102 5.10 -0.54 -9.78
CA GLU A 102 5.67 -0.35 -11.11
C GLU A 102 5.27 -1.48 -12.04
N VAL A 103 4.49 -1.15 -13.08
CA VAL A 103 4.09 -2.08 -14.14
C VAL A 103 5.17 -2.12 -15.21
N VAL A 104 5.77 -3.28 -15.38
CA VAL A 104 6.88 -3.53 -16.31
C VAL A 104 6.39 -4.46 -17.42
N ARG A 105 6.71 -4.11 -18.67
CA ARG A 105 6.29 -4.90 -19.84
C ARG A 105 7.21 -6.10 -20.03
N PHE A 106 6.66 -7.30 -19.99
CA PHE A 106 7.36 -8.56 -20.28
C PHE A 106 6.80 -9.30 -21.51
N PHE A 107 5.81 -8.73 -22.20
CA PHE A 107 5.25 -9.30 -23.42
C PHE A 107 5.72 -8.54 -24.67
N ASN A 108 5.95 -9.29 -25.76
CA ASN A 108 6.18 -8.72 -27.08
C ASN A 108 4.88 -8.72 -27.88
N ASP A 109 4.57 -7.58 -28.48
CA ASP A 109 3.42 -7.40 -29.37
C ASP A 109 3.85 -6.50 -30.53
N LYS A 110 3.59 -6.94 -31.77
CA LYS A 110 3.97 -6.24 -32.99
C LYS A 110 3.18 -4.95 -33.20
N ASP A 111 1.99 -4.87 -32.62
CA ASP A 111 1.09 -3.72 -32.75
C ASP A 111 1.35 -2.66 -31.67
N ILE A 112 2.21 -2.96 -30.69
CA ILE A 112 2.48 -2.08 -29.54
C ILE A 112 3.94 -1.63 -29.53
N ILE A 113 4.16 -0.38 -29.93
CA ILE A 113 5.49 0.25 -29.98
C ILE A 113 6.01 0.51 -28.57
N HIS A 114 7.25 0.08 -28.31
CA HIS A 114 7.99 0.42 -27.10
C HIS A 114 8.70 1.77 -27.26
N VAL A 115 8.65 2.62 -26.23
CA VAL A 115 9.22 3.99 -26.27
C VAL A 115 10.72 4.02 -26.58
N ALA A 116 11.45 2.97 -26.18
CA ALA A 116 12.88 2.82 -26.41
C ALA A 116 13.22 1.80 -27.52
N GLY A 117 12.28 1.53 -28.44
CA GLY A 117 12.52 0.72 -29.65
C GLY A 117 12.57 -0.80 -29.46
N GLY A 118 12.49 -1.29 -28.23
CA GLY A 118 12.39 -2.71 -27.89
C GLY A 118 12.07 -2.91 -26.40
N VAL A 119 11.51 -4.07 -26.05
CA VAL A 119 11.15 -4.42 -24.66
C VAL A 119 12.41 -4.81 -23.90
N ASP A 120 12.71 -4.10 -22.82
CA ASP A 120 13.84 -4.39 -21.92
C ASP A 120 13.44 -4.01 -20.48
N PRO A 121 12.93 -4.98 -19.71
CA PRO A 121 12.44 -4.74 -18.35
C PRO A 121 13.45 -4.07 -17.42
N ALA A 122 14.74 -4.44 -17.52
CA ALA A 122 15.78 -3.94 -16.63
C ALA A 122 16.05 -2.45 -16.90
N ARG A 123 16.18 -2.09 -18.18
CA ARG A 123 16.36 -0.70 -18.62
C ARG A 123 15.14 0.16 -18.27
N ASP A 124 13.94 -0.40 -18.41
CA ASP A 124 12.70 0.33 -18.16
C ASP A 124 12.56 0.69 -16.66
N ILE A 125 12.90 -0.26 -15.77
CA ILE A 125 12.97 -0.03 -14.32
C ILE A 125 14.04 1.00 -13.98
N GLU A 126 15.23 0.86 -14.56
CA GLU A 126 16.32 1.80 -14.34
C GLU A 126 15.93 3.23 -14.76
N THR A 127 15.18 3.38 -15.85
CA THR A 127 14.71 4.68 -16.34
C THR A 127 13.83 5.38 -15.30
N ILE A 128 12.83 4.69 -14.74
CA ILE A 128 11.95 5.25 -13.71
C ILE A 128 12.74 5.52 -12.43
N LYS A 129 13.59 4.58 -12.01
CA LYS A 129 14.44 4.71 -10.83
C LYS A 129 15.33 5.97 -10.89
N ILE A 130 16.01 6.19 -12.01
CA ILE A 130 16.88 7.37 -12.20
C ILE A 130 16.08 8.66 -12.10
N GLU A 131 14.91 8.75 -12.72
CA GLU A 131 14.06 9.95 -12.67
C GLU A 131 13.61 10.29 -11.24
N LEU A 132 13.26 9.29 -10.44
CA LEU A 132 12.92 9.47 -9.02
C LEU A 132 14.14 9.89 -8.19
N ILE A 133 15.31 9.30 -8.44
CA ILE A 133 16.57 9.66 -7.78
C ILE A 133 16.95 11.11 -8.08
N LEU A 134 16.82 11.55 -9.34
CA LEU A 134 17.12 12.92 -9.75
C LEU A 134 16.20 13.94 -9.06
N ALA A 135 14.91 13.63 -8.95
CA ALA A 135 13.95 14.46 -8.21
C ALA A 135 14.27 14.55 -6.71
N ASP A 136 14.68 13.44 -6.10
CA ASP A 136 15.13 13.42 -4.71
C ASP A 136 16.46 14.15 -4.51
N LEU A 137 17.42 14.05 -5.44
CA LEU A 137 18.67 14.82 -5.42
C LEU A 137 18.42 16.32 -5.40
N GLU A 138 17.50 16.81 -6.23
CA GLU A 138 17.12 18.22 -6.25
C GLU A 138 16.50 18.64 -4.91
N THR A 139 15.60 17.81 -4.37
CA THR A 139 14.94 18.06 -3.09
C THR A 139 15.96 18.09 -1.94
N VAL A 140 16.85 17.10 -1.88
CA VAL A 140 17.91 16.98 -0.87
C VAL A 140 18.89 18.15 -0.98
N GLY A 141 19.31 18.52 -2.18
CA GLY A 141 20.22 19.65 -2.41
C GLY A 141 19.68 20.96 -1.85
N LYS A 142 18.44 21.33 -2.21
CA LYS A 142 17.79 22.55 -1.69
C LYS A 142 17.68 22.56 -0.16
N ARG A 143 17.33 21.41 0.43
CA ARG A 143 17.18 21.27 1.89
C ARG A 143 18.52 21.27 2.61
N LEU A 144 19.56 20.71 2.00
CA LEU A 144 20.91 20.68 2.55
C LEU A 144 21.52 22.09 2.61
N GLU A 145 21.31 22.90 1.57
CA GLU A 145 21.76 24.30 1.59
C GLU A 145 21.11 25.12 2.72
N ALA A 146 19.80 24.94 2.93
CA ALA A 146 19.08 25.59 4.03
C ALA A 146 19.60 25.12 5.40
N ALA A 147 19.69 23.81 5.61
CA ALA A 147 20.21 23.24 6.86
C ALA A 147 21.67 23.66 7.14
N ALA A 148 22.51 23.78 6.11
CA ALA A 148 23.88 24.24 6.25
C ALA A 148 23.99 25.73 6.65
N LYS A 149 23.05 26.58 6.22
CA LYS A 149 22.97 27.99 6.65
C LYS A 149 22.52 28.09 8.11
N GLU A 150 21.49 27.35 8.48
CA GLU A 150 20.96 27.30 9.85
C GLU A 150 21.97 26.74 10.85
N ALA A 151 22.70 25.67 10.48
CA ALA A 151 23.74 25.09 11.33
C ALA A 151 24.88 26.08 11.64
N LYS A 152 25.21 26.99 10.71
CA LYS A 152 26.21 28.05 10.91
C LYS A 152 25.70 29.19 11.80
N GLN A 153 24.39 29.44 11.81
CA GLN A 153 23.76 30.49 12.61
C GLN A 153 23.27 29.90 13.95
N GLY A 154 24.16 29.86 14.95
CA GLY A 154 23.77 29.61 16.33
C GLY A 154 23.90 28.18 16.84
N ASN A 155 24.69 27.31 16.19
CA ASN A 155 25.01 25.96 16.66
C ASN A 155 23.75 25.13 17.00
N ASN A 156 22.71 25.26 16.17
CA ASN A 156 21.46 24.53 16.35
C ASN A 156 21.69 23.04 16.11
N ARG A 157 21.59 22.24 17.18
CA ARG A 157 21.77 20.78 17.15
C ARG A 157 20.85 20.10 16.14
N GLU A 158 19.59 20.52 16.03
CA GLU A 158 18.63 19.93 15.09
C GLU A 158 19.05 20.15 13.64
N ALA A 159 19.52 21.36 13.32
CA ALA A 159 20.02 21.68 11.98
C ALA A 159 21.27 20.86 11.64
N LEU A 160 22.15 20.60 12.61
CA LEU A 160 23.34 19.75 12.42
C LEU A 160 22.96 18.29 12.14
N VAL A 161 22.02 17.73 12.90
CA VAL A 161 21.52 16.35 12.69
C VAL A 161 20.86 16.22 11.32
N LYS A 162 19.99 17.18 10.97
CA LYS A 162 19.32 17.21 9.66
C LYS A 162 20.31 17.31 8.51
N LYS A 163 21.35 18.15 8.66
CA LYS A 163 22.42 18.30 7.68
C LYS A 163 23.16 16.98 7.47
N ALA A 164 23.55 16.29 8.53
CA ALA A 164 24.26 15.00 8.45
C ALA A 164 23.43 13.94 7.72
N ALA A 165 22.12 13.85 8.01
CA ALA A 165 21.21 12.95 7.33
C ALA A 165 21.09 13.29 5.82
N LEU A 166 20.99 14.59 5.48
CA LEU A 166 20.92 15.06 4.09
C LEU A 166 22.21 14.79 3.30
N GLU A 167 23.39 14.90 3.94
CA GLU A 167 24.68 14.57 3.31
C GLU A 167 24.78 13.07 2.97
N LYS A 168 24.24 12.19 3.83
CA LYS A 168 24.13 10.75 3.55
C LYS A 168 23.21 10.47 2.36
N TYR A 169 22.02 11.08 2.33
CA TYR A 169 21.12 10.95 1.18
C TYR A 169 21.76 11.45 -0.10
N GLN A 170 22.39 12.62 -0.08
CA GLN A 170 23.04 13.19 -1.26
C GLN A 170 24.12 12.26 -1.82
N THR A 171 24.91 11.65 -0.94
CA THR A 171 25.96 10.69 -1.33
C THR A 171 25.38 9.46 -2.02
N LEU A 172 24.38 8.81 -1.41
CA LEU A 172 23.74 7.61 -1.98
C LEU A 172 23.05 7.90 -3.31
N LEU A 173 22.25 8.95 -3.35
CA LEU A 173 21.49 9.31 -4.54
C LEU A 173 22.43 9.68 -5.72
N SER A 174 23.58 10.32 -5.44
CA SER A 174 24.59 10.64 -6.47
C SER A 174 25.26 9.40 -7.06
N GLN A 175 25.21 8.27 -6.35
CA GLN A 175 25.72 6.96 -6.80
C GLN A 175 24.66 6.13 -7.53
N GLY A 176 23.45 6.66 -7.75
CA GLY A 176 22.34 5.94 -8.39
C GLY A 176 21.62 4.96 -7.45
N GLN A 177 21.83 5.07 -6.14
CA GLN A 177 21.12 4.30 -5.13
C GLN A 177 19.88 5.05 -4.63
N VAL A 178 18.90 4.32 -4.09
CA VAL A 178 17.65 4.89 -3.58
C VAL A 178 17.81 5.35 -2.13
N ALA A 179 17.05 6.36 -1.71
CA ALA A 179 17.11 6.88 -0.35
C ALA A 179 16.67 5.86 0.72
N ALA A 180 15.87 4.85 0.36
CA ALA A 180 15.50 3.75 1.26
C ALA A 180 16.72 2.95 1.78
N GLU A 181 17.84 2.94 1.06
CA GLU A 181 19.07 2.24 1.45
C GLU A 181 19.92 3.01 2.49
N ALA A 182 19.51 4.23 2.87
CA ALA A 182 20.27 5.06 3.79
C ALA A 182 20.28 4.53 5.22
N VAL A 183 21.48 4.39 5.79
CA VAL A 183 21.67 4.04 7.20
C VAL A 183 21.66 5.31 8.05
N LEU A 184 20.52 5.56 8.68
CA LEU A 184 20.29 6.68 9.60
C LEU A 184 20.13 6.18 11.03
N ASN A 185 20.54 7.00 12.00
CA ASN A 185 20.18 6.80 13.40
C ASN A 185 18.79 7.39 13.72
N ASP A 186 18.26 7.14 14.92
CA ASP A 186 16.92 7.57 15.31
C ASP A 186 16.72 9.11 15.24
N GLU A 187 17.72 9.89 15.68
CA GLU A 187 17.66 11.36 15.61
C GLU A 187 17.64 11.86 14.15
N GLU A 188 18.48 11.27 13.29
CA GLU A 188 18.55 11.57 11.86
C GLU A 188 17.25 11.22 11.15
N GLN A 189 16.71 10.02 11.41
CA GLN A 189 15.46 9.55 10.82
C GLN A 189 14.29 10.46 11.19
N GLN A 190 14.23 10.90 12.46
CA GLN A 190 13.21 11.85 12.90
C GLN A 190 13.36 13.22 12.23
N ALA A 191 14.59 13.72 12.06
CA ALA A 191 14.87 15.02 11.46
C ALA A 191 14.52 15.13 9.97
N VAL A 192 14.48 14.00 9.25
CA VAL A 192 14.20 13.94 7.80
C VAL A 192 12.86 13.31 7.45
N LYS A 193 12.08 12.87 8.44
CA LYS A 193 10.76 12.24 8.24
C LYS A 193 9.81 13.08 7.37
N GLU A 194 9.89 14.40 7.49
CA GLU A 194 9.03 15.34 6.74
C GLU A 194 9.48 15.56 5.29
N LEU A 195 10.65 15.07 4.86
CA LEU A 195 11.12 15.25 3.49
C LEU A 195 10.25 14.49 2.47
N GLN A 196 9.66 13.38 2.90
CA GLN A 196 8.84 12.49 2.07
C GLN A 196 9.49 12.21 0.70
N LEU A 197 10.76 11.80 0.73
CA LEU A 197 11.53 11.46 -0.47
C LEU A 197 10.85 10.32 -1.24
N LEU A 198 10.83 10.40 -2.56
CA LEU A 198 10.12 9.46 -3.42
C LEU A 198 10.73 8.06 -3.30
N THR A 199 12.05 7.98 -3.31
CA THR A 199 12.85 6.75 -3.27
C THR A 199 12.99 6.15 -1.87
N THR A 200 12.32 6.72 -0.85
CA THR A 200 12.12 6.05 0.44
C THR A 200 10.89 5.16 0.47
N LYS A 201 9.96 5.35 -0.48
CA LYS A 201 8.74 4.54 -0.59
C LYS A 201 9.10 3.14 -1.09
N PRO A 202 8.44 2.09 -0.58
CA PRO A 202 8.66 0.75 -1.08
C PRO A 202 8.14 0.58 -2.50
N PHE A 203 8.86 -0.22 -3.29
CA PHE A 203 8.50 -0.58 -4.66
C PHE A 203 7.94 -2.01 -4.70
N LEU A 204 6.89 -2.17 -5.50
CA LEU A 204 6.34 -3.46 -5.91
C LEU A 204 6.45 -3.54 -7.43
N TYR A 205 7.09 -4.57 -7.95
CA TYR A 205 7.23 -4.75 -9.39
C TYR A 205 6.19 -5.73 -9.90
N VAL A 206 5.47 -5.31 -10.94
CA VAL A 206 4.47 -6.13 -11.62
C VAL A 206 4.99 -6.47 -13.00
N ALA A 207 5.25 -7.75 -13.26
CA ALA A 207 5.59 -8.22 -14.58
C ALA A 207 4.29 -8.47 -15.36
N ASN A 208 3.94 -7.56 -16.27
CA ASN A 208 2.83 -7.76 -17.18
C ASN A 208 3.29 -8.65 -18.33
N VAL A 209 2.81 -9.90 -18.35
CA VAL A 209 3.19 -10.94 -19.32
C VAL A 209 2.00 -11.34 -20.19
N ALA A 210 2.27 -12.15 -21.23
CA ALA A 210 1.21 -12.78 -22.00
C ALA A 210 0.43 -13.80 -21.16
N GLU A 211 -0.83 -14.04 -21.53
CA GLU A 211 -1.79 -14.87 -20.77
C GLU A 211 -1.25 -16.28 -20.51
N ASN A 212 -0.59 -16.88 -21.50
CA ASN A 212 0.01 -18.21 -21.45
C ASN A 212 1.35 -18.30 -20.70
N GLU A 213 1.88 -17.17 -20.24
CA GLU A 213 3.18 -17.05 -19.55
C GLU A 213 3.02 -16.76 -18.05
N VAL A 214 1.85 -16.30 -17.59
CA VAL A 214 1.60 -15.93 -16.18
C VAL A 214 2.01 -17.03 -15.21
N GLN A 215 1.64 -18.29 -15.49
CA GLN A 215 1.97 -19.45 -14.65
C GLN A 215 3.42 -19.93 -14.80
N LYS A 216 4.09 -19.58 -15.90
CA LYS A 216 5.46 -20.02 -16.21
C LYS A 216 6.50 -19.02 -15.71
N PHE A 217 6.07 -17.80 -15.41
CA PHE A 217 6.94 -16.75 -14.93
C PHE A 217 7.44 -17.10 -13.52
N ALA A 218 8.76 -17.21 -13.37
CA ALA A 218 9.39 -17.80 -12.19
C ALA A 218 10.28 -16.83 -11.40
N ASP A 219 10.27 -15.53 -11.72
CA ASP A 219 11.07 -14.54 -10.98
C ASP A 219 10.30 -14.01 -9.76
N GLN A 220 10.85 -14.28 -8.58
CA GLN A 220 10.24 -13.91 -7.30
C GLN A 220 10.29 -12.41 -7.01
N ASN A 221 11.09 -11.63 -7.74
CA ASN A 221 11.15 -10.19 -7.60
C ASN A 221 9.93 -9.48 -8.20
N TYR A 222 9.13 -10.19 -9.01
CA TYR A 222 7.98 -9.64 -9.69
C TYR A 222 6.69 -10.39 -9.35
N ILE A 223 5.60 -9.65 -9.33
CA ILE A 223 4.26 -10.19 -9.31
C ILE A 223 3.83 -10.35 -10.76
N ALA A 224 3.82 -11.60 -11.25
CA ALA A 224 3.40 -11.90 -12.61
C ALA A 224 1.89 -11.78 -12.76
N ILE A 225 1.45 -10.96 -13.72
CA ILE A 225 0.05 -10.80 -14.09
C ILE A 225 -0.09 -10.77 -15.61
N SER A 226 -1.31 -10.94 -16.11
CA SER A 226 -1.66 -10.46 -17.44
C SER A 226 -2.75 -9.42 -17.31
N ALA A 227 -2.48 -8.18 -17.71
CA ALA A 227 -3.48 -7.12 -17.67
C ALA A 227 -4.72 -7.44 -18.52
N LYS A 228 -4.58 -8.32 -19.52
CA LYS A 228 -5.69 -8.82 -20.33
C LYS A 228 -6.60 -9.76 -19.54
N ILE A 229 -6.03 -10.78 -18.88
CA ILE A 229 -6.77 -11.65 -17.95
C ILE A 229 -7.49 -10.84 -16.87
N GLU A 230 -6.80 -9.86 -16.25
CA GLU A 230 -7.44 -9.02 -15.22
C GLU A 230 -8.60 -8.19 -15.77
N SER A 231 -8.49 -7.69 -17.01
CA SER A 231 -9.57 -6.96 -17.67
C SER A 231 -10.76 -7.86 -17.98
N GLU A 232 -10.52 -9.09 -18.43
CA GLU A 232 -11.58 -10.09 -18.69
C GLU A 232 -12.28 -10.48 -17.37
N LEU A 233 -11.51 -10.77 -16.32
CA LEU A 233 -12.03 -11.05 -14.97
C LEU A 233 -12.91 -9.92 -14.41
N ALA A 234 -12.53 -8.67 -14.66
CA ALA A 234 -13.28 -7.51 -14.18
C ALA A 234 -14.66 -7.35 -14.87
N GLU A 235 -14.84 -7.95 -16.05
CA GLU A 235 -16.11 -7.94 -16.80
C GLU A 235 -16.99 -9.16 -16.47
N LEU A 236 -16.39 -10.21 -15.89
CA LEU A 236 -17.12 -11.40 -15.49
C LEU A 236 -17.90 -11.22 -14.18
N PRO A 237 -19.10 -11.81 -14.08
CA PRO A 237 -19.83 -11.99 -12.82
C PRO A 237 -19.01 -12.74 -11.77
N GLU A 238 -19.22 -12.45 -10.48
CA GLU A 238 -18.45 -13.03 -9.37
C GLU A 238 -18.50 -14.56 -9.34
N ASN A 239 -19.64 -15.17 -9.71
CA ASN A 239 -19.84 -16.61 -9.79
C ASN A 239 -19.09 -17.29 -10.95
N GLU A 240 -18.65 -16.55 -11.97
CA GLU A 240 -17.93 -17.07 -13.14
C GLU A 240 -16.41 -16.89 -13.01
N ARG A 241 -15.96 -15.94 -12.18
CA ARG A 241 -14.54 -15.64 -11.97
C ARG A 241 -13.75 -16.84 -11.49
N GLU A 242 -14.29 -17.59 -10.53
CA GLU A 242 -13.60 -18.77 -10.00
C GLU A 242 -13.44 -19.88 -11.06
N GLU A 243 -14.43 -20.06 -11.93
CA GLU A 243 -14.39 -21.06 -12.98
C GLU A 243 -13.36 -20.68 -14.04
N TYR A 244 -13.38 -19.43 -14.49
CA TYR A 244 -12.40 -18.89 -15.43
C TYR A 244 -10.96 -18.97 -14.90
N LEU A 245 -10.72 -18.65 -13.63
CA LEU A 245 -9.40 -18.82 -13.00
C LEU A 245 -8.97 -20.31 -13.00
N LYS A 246 -9.88 -21.23 -12.67
CA LYS A 246 -9.60 -22.68 -12.67
C LYS A 246 -9.24 -23.19 -14.06
N GLU A 247 -9.92 -22.72 -15.11
CA GLU A 247 -9.60 -23.07 -16.51
C GLU A 247 -8.18 -22.65 -16.90
N LEU A 248 -7.75 -21.49 -16.42
CA LEU A 248 -6.39 -20.97 -16.63
C LEU A 248 -5.34 -21.60 -15.69
N GLY A 249 -5.75 -22.51 -14.80
CA GLY A 249 -4.87 -23.12 -13.78
C GLY A 249 -4.42 -22.13 -12.70
N MET A 250 -5.18 -21.05 -12.47
CA MET A 250 -4.92 -20.02 -11.47
C MET A 250 -5.80 -20.24 -10.24
N THR A 251 -5.24 -20.04 -9.04
CA THR A 251 -5.98 -20.14 -7.77
C THR A 251 -6.51 -18.80 -7.27
N GLU A 252 -5.97 -17.69 -7.79
CA GLU A 252 -6.30 -16.32 -7.41
C GLU A 252 -5.96 -15.37 -8.56
N SER A 253 -6.57 -14.19 -8.57
CA SER A 253 -6.29 -13.15 -9.56
C SER A 253 -4.91 -12.51 -9.36
N GLY A 254 -4.38 -11.86 -10.39
CA GLY A 254 -3.20 -11.02 -10.28
C GLY A 254 -3.43 -9.85 -9.33
N LEU A 255 -4.64 -9.28 -9.30
CA LEU A 255 -5.00 -8.24 -8.35
C LEU A 255 -4.92 -8.71 -6.88
N ASP A 256 -5.40 -9.91 -6.57
CA ASP A 256 -5.30 -10.48 -5.21
C ASP A 256 -3.84 -10.64 -4.78
N LYS A 257 -2.97 -11.09 -5.69
CA LYS A 257 -1.52 -11.18 -5.45
C LYS A 257 -0.91 -9.81 -5.16
N ILE A 258 -1.29 -8.77 -5.93
CA ILE A 258 -0.84 -7.40 -5.73
C ILE A 258 -1.26 -6.89 -4.35
N ILE A 259 -2.51 -7.10 -3.95
CA ILE A 259 -3.03 -6.68 -2.64
C ILE A 259 -2.26 -7.36 -1.51
N LYS A 260 -2.06 -8.69 -1.58
CA LYS A 260 -1.30 -9.45 -0.57
C LYS A 260 0.14 -8.98 -0.47
N ALA A 261 0.80 -8.79 -1.60
CA ALA A 261 2.18 -8.28 -1.64
C ALA A 261 2.26 -6.87 -1.05
N ALA A 262 1.31 -5.99 -1.37
CA ALA A 262 1.25 -4.65 -0.80
C ALA A 262 1.06 -4.65 0.71
N TYR A 263 0.19 -5.51 1.25
CA TYR A 263 0.03 -5.69 2.69
C TYR A 263 1.34 -6.08 3.37
N SER A 264 2.03 -7.07 2.81
CA SER A 264 3.32 -7.52 3.32
C SER A 264 4.37 -6.40 3.28
N THR A 265 4.48 -5.72 2.14
CA THR A 265 5.50 -4.69 1.88
C THR A 265 5.29 -3.43 2.73
N LEU A 266 4.04 -3.00 2.92
CA LEU A 266 3.70 -1.87 3.79
C LEU A 266 3.66 -2.27 5.28
N GLY A 267 3.89 -3.55 5.60
CA GLY A 267 3.85 -4.07 6.96
C GLY A 267 2.48 -3.91 7.60
N LEU A 268 1.41 -4.09 6.83
CA LEU A 268 0.03 -3.89 7.27
C LEU A 268 -0.49 -5.13 8.01
N VAL A 269 -1.31 -4.88 9.02
CA VAL A 269 -2.08 -5.89 9.73
C VAL A 269 -3.53 -5.44 9.82
N THR A 270 -4.43 -6.41 9.94
CA THR A 270 -5.87 -6.16 10.03
C THR A 270 -6.39 -6.65 11.37
N PHE A 271 -7.04 -5.76 12.13
CA PHE A 271 -7.86 -6.14 13.28
C PHE A 271 -9.35 -6.00 12.93
N ILE A 272 -10.20 -6.73 13.64
CA ILE A 272 -11.61 -6.86 13.32
C ILE A 272 -12.44 -6.42 14.53
N THR A 273 -13.48 -5.63 14.28
CA THR A 273 -14.56 -5.42 15.25
C THR A 273 -15.75 -6.24 14.79
N ALA A 274 -16.18 -7.23 15.58
CA ALA A 274 -17.28 -8.12 15.21
C ALA A 274 -18.44 -7.98 16.20
N GLY A 275 -19.65 -7.77 15.68
CA GLY A 275 -20.89 -7.71 16.46
C GLY A 275 -22.15 -7.78 15.58
N PRO A 276 -23.34 -7.76 16.18
CA PRO A 276 -24.59 -8.00 15.45
C PRO A 276 -24.94 -6.89 14.44
N LYS A 277 -24.53 -5.65 14.70
CA LYS A 277 -24.77 -4.54 13.76
C LYS A 277 -23.83 -4.58 12.56
N GLU A 278 -22.54 -4.82 12.81
CA GLU A 278 -21.53 -4.89 11.77
C GLU A 278 -20.33 -5.73 12.20
N SER A 279 -19.73 -6.42 11.23
CA SER A 279 -18.37 -6.91 11.32
C SER A 279 -17.50 -6.11 10.36
N LYS A 280 -16.46 -5.48 10.90
CA LYS A 280 -15.63 -4.53 10.16
C LYS A 280 -14.15 -4.81 10.33
N ALA A 281 -13.44 -4.84 9.22
CA ALA A 281 -11.98 -4.94 9.17
C ALA A 281 -11.35 -3.55 9.20
N TRP A 282 -10.27 -3.41 9.97
CA TRP A 282 -9.53 -2.17 10.17
C TRP A 282 -8.05 -2.43 9.94
N THR A 283 -7.41 -1.65 9.07
CA THR A 283 -5.99 -1.79 8.77
C THR A 283 -5.13 -0.83 9.58
N CYS A 284 -4.03 -1.33 10.12
CA CYS A 284 -2.98 -0.53 10.74
C CYS A 284 -1.59 -1.08 10.39
N VAL A 285 -0.54 -0.37 10.76
CA VAL A 285 0.84 -0.83 10.55
C VAL A 285 1.22 -1.77 11.68
N LYS A 286 1.99 -2.82 11.38
CA LYS A 286 2.55 -3.73 12.37
C LYS A 286 3.30 -2.94 13.45
N GLY A 287 3.04 -3.26 14.72
CA GLY A 287 3.56 -2.49 15.86
C GLY A 287 2.62 -1.40 16.37
N THR A 288 1.47 -1.15 15.71
CA THR A 288 0.45 -0.22 16.20
C THR A 288 -0.07 -0.67 17.57
N LYS A 289 -0.03 0.24 18.55
CA LYS A 289 -0.53 -0.02 19.91
C LYS A 289 -2.06 0.07 19.97
N ALA A 290 -2.67 -0.58 20.96
CA ALA A 290 -4.12 -0.63 21.14
C ALA A 290 -4.81 0.75 21.13
N PRO A 291 -4.29 1.81 21.80
CA PRO A 291 -4.91 3.14 21.73
C PRO A 291 -4.91 3.74 20.33
N GLN A 292 -3.81 3.60 19.60
CA GLN A 292 -3.66 4.10 18.23
C GLN A 292 -4.57 3.35 17.25
N ALA A 293 -4.74 2.05 17.45
CA ALA A 293 -5.69 1.25 16.69
C ALA A 293 -7.13 1.67 16.99
N ALA A 294 -7.47 1.97 18.25
CA ALA A 294 -8.77 2.52 18.61
C ALA A 294 -9.01 3.88 17.92
N GLY A 295 -7.98 4.72 17.81
CA GLY A 295 -7.98 5.98 17.06
C GLY A 295 -8.35 5.85 15.58
N LYS A 296 -8.10 4.68 14.96
CA LYS A 296 -8.53 4.39 13.58
C LYS A 296 -10.04 4.28 13.44
N ILE A 297 -10.74 3.91 14.52
CA ILE A 297 -12.21 3.88 14.58
C ILE A 297 -12.74 5.29 14.76
N HIS A 298 -12.24 5.98 15.79
CA HIS A 298 -12.58 7.37 16.09
C HIS A 298 -11.49 8.00 16.96
N THR A 299 -11.15 9.27 16.73
CA THR A 299 -10.10 9.98 17.48
C THR A 299 -10.35 10.00 18.99
N ASP A 300 -11.62 10.07 19.40
CA ASP A 300 -11.99 10.09 20.83
C ASP A 300 -11.64 8.78 21.54
N PHE A 301 -11.63 7.65 20.82
CA PHE A 301 -11.30 6.36 21.43
C PHE A 301 -9.83 6.28 21.81
N GLU A 302 -8.96 6.95 21.07
CA GLU A 302 -7.52 7.04 21.39
C GLU A 302 -7.30 7.91 22.63
N HIS A 303 -7.94 9.09 22.69
CA HIS A 303 -7.82 10.01 23.82
C HIS A 303 -8.44 9.45 25.10
N GLY A 304 -9.63 8.84 24.98
CA GLY A 304 -10.40 8.26 26.08
C GLY A 304 -10.03 6.80 26.39
N PHE A 305 -8.99 6.23 25.78
CA PHE A 305 -8.68 4.80 25.90
C PHE A 305 -8.51 4.33 27.35
N ILE A 306 -9.27 3.30 27.73
CA ILE A 306 -9.17 2.63 29.03
C ILE A 306 -8.44 1.29 28.87
N ARG A 307 -8.99 0.40 28.03
CA ARG A 307 -8.48 -0.96 27.80
C ARG A 307 -9.08 -1.55 26.52
N ALA A 308 -8.47 -2.60 25.99
CA ALA A 308 -9.00 -3.38 24.88
C ALA A 308 -9.35 -4.80 25.35
N GLU A 309 -10.55 -5.27 25.04
CA GLU A 309 -10.89 -6.69 25.13
C GLU A 309 -10.48 -7.34 23.80
N VAL A 310 -9.54 -8.29 23.83
CA VAL A 310 -8.88 -8.85 22.64
C VAL A 310 -8.97 -10.37 22.63
N ILE A 311 -9.34 -10.93 21.49
CA ILE A 311 -9.32 -12.37 21.22
C ILE A 311 -8.90 -12.62 19.77
N GLN A 312 -8.14 -13.68 19.53
CA GLN A 312 -7.78 -14.07 18.16
C GLN A 312 -8.99 -14.64 17.41
N TRP A 313 -9.13 -14.31 16.12
CA TRP A 313 -10.31 -14.66 15.31
C TRP A 313 -10.63 -16.16 15.31
N ASP A 314 -9.61 -17.01 15.24
CA ASP A 314 -9.73 -18.46 15.25
C ASP A 314 -10.28 -18.97 16.58
N LYS A 315 -9.83 -18.39 17.71
CA LYS A 315 -10.30 -18.71 19.06
C LYS A 315 -11.73 -18.26 19.29
N LEU A 316 -12.14 -17.12 18.72
CA LEU A 316 -13.52 -16.66 18.81
C LEU A 316 -14.47 -17.60 18.04
N LEU A 317 -14.05 -18.05 16.84
CA LEU A 317 -14.79 -19.06 16.06
C LEU A 317 -14.86 -20.40 16.81
N GLU A 318 -13.75 -20.88 17.36
CA GLU A 318 -13.66 -22.13 18.13
C GLU A 318 -14.54 -22.10 19.41
N ALA A 319 -14.69 -20.92 20.01
CA ALA A 319 -15.55 -20.73 21.15
C ALA A 319 -17.04 -20.71 20.78
N GLY A 320 -17.38 -20.30 19.56
CA GLY A 320 -18.77 -20.07 19.15
C GLY A 320 -19.34 -18.74 19.64
N GLY A 321 -18.48 -17.73 19.83
CA GLY A 321 -18.87 -16.36 20.21
C GLY A 321 -18.29 -15.89 21.55
N TYR A 322 -18.55 -14.62 21.90
CA TYR A 322 -17.91 -13.95 23.04
C TYR A 322 -18.23 -14.55 24.41
N GLY A 323 -19.45 -15.05 24.62
CA GLY A 323 -19.87 -15.66 25.89
C GLY A 323 -19.02 -16.88 26.25
N PRO A 324 -19.06 -17.94 25.43
CA PRO A 324 -18.22 -19.12 25.64
C PRO A 324 -16.71 -18.81 25.65
N ALA A 325 -16.26 -17.84 24.84
CA ALA A 325 -14.87 -17.42 24.82
C ALA A 325 -14.41 -16.81 26.15
N ARG A 326 -15.30 -16.05 26.81
CA ARG A 326 -15.06 -15.49 28.14
C ARG A 326 -15.03 -16.60 29.20
N ASP A 327 -15.94 -17.57 29.13
CA ASP A 327 -15.99 -18.70 30.07
C ASP A 327 -14.73 -19.59 29.98
N ARG A 328 -14.15 -19.71 28.77
CA ARG A 328 -12.86 -20.41 28.53
C ARG A 328 -11.63 -19.57 28.90
N GLY A 329 -11.79 -18.31 29.29
CA GLY A 329 -10.68 -17.41 29.62
C GLY A 329 -9.83 -16.98 28.42
N TRP A 330 -10.34 -17.08 27.19
CA TRP A 330 -9.61 -16.72 25.98
C TRP A 330 -9.74 -15.24 25.61
N LEU A 331 -10.74 -14.55 26.17
CA LEU A 331 -10.89 -13.11 26.03
C LEU A 331 -9.92 -12.38 26.97
N ARG A 332 -8.88 -11.77 26.41
CA ARG A 332 -7.86 -11.04 27.17
C ARG A 332 -8.27 -9.59 27.35
N VAL A 333 -7.80 -8.98 28.43
CA VAL A 333 -7.96 -7.55 28.70
C VAL A 333 -6.59 -6.91 28.66
N GLU A 334 -6.39 -6.05 27.67
CA GLU A 334 -5.10 -5.51 27.30
C GLU A 334 -5.03 -4.00 27.54
N GLY A 335 -3.85 -3.54 27.95
CA GLY A 335 -3.57 -2.13 28.29
C GLY A 335 -3.05 -1.31 27.10
N LYS A 336 -2.53 -0.11 27.42
CA LYS A 336 -2.03 0.85 26.41
C LYS A 336 -0.80 0.36 25.65
N GLU A 337 -0.01 -0.52 26.25
CA GLU A 337 1.23 -1.06 25.67
C GLU A 337 0.99 -2.27 24.76
N TYR A 338 -0.23 -2.80 24.69
CA TYR A 338 -0.52 -3.94 23.83
C TYR A 338 -0.37 -3.56 22.36
N VAL A 339 0.35 -4.40 21.61
CA VAL A 339 0.52 -4.28 20.17
C VAL A 339 -0.51 -5.17 19.50
N ILE A 340 -1.32 -4.58 18.63
CA ILE A 340 -2.35 -5.30 17.87
C ILE A 340 -1.69 -6.33 16.96
N ALA A 341 -2.18 -7.56 17.02
CA ALA A 341 -1.79 -8.63 16.11
C ALA A 341 -2.76 -8.73 14.93
N ASP A 342 -2.27 -9.26 13.82
CA ASP A 342 -3.11 -9.56 12.66
C ASP A 342 -4.19 -10.58 13.03
N GLY A 343 -5.43 -10.32 12.62
CA GLY A 343 -6.59 -11.14 12.96
C GLY A 343 -7.09 -10.99 14.40
N ASP A 344 -6.58 -10.04 15.19
CA ASP A 344 -7.18 -9.74 16.49
C ASP A 344 -8.62 -9.25 16.31
N VAL A 345 -9.55 -9.85 17.05
CA VAL A 345 -10.92 -9.36 17.23
C VAL A 345 -10.96 -8.53 18.50
N VAL A 346 -11.31 -7.25 18.37
CA VAL A 346 -11.10 -6.25 19.43
C VAL A 346 -12.38 -5.51 19.77
N HIS A 347 -12.60 -5.31 21.07
CA HIS A 347 -13.60 -4.39 21.60
C HIS A 347 -12.94 -3.36 22.52
N PHE A 348 -12.89 -2.10 22.09
CA PHE A 348 -12.26 -1.02 22.85
C PHE A 348 -13.21 -0.45 23.90
N ARG A 349 -12.71 -0.27 25.13
CA ARG A 349 -13.38 0.47 26.19
C ARG A 349 -12.73 1.84 26.31
N PHE A 350 -13.54 2.89 26.27
CA PHE A 350 -13.08 4.26 26.35
C PHE A 350 -14.06 5.07 27.23
N ASN A 351 -13.56 6.18 27.77
CA ASN A 351 -14.39 7.18 28.44
C ASN A 351 -14.79 8.26 27.41
N VAL A 352 -16.04 8.70 27.49
CA VAL A 352 -16.57 9.79 26.64
C VAL A 352 -16.30 11.13 27.29
#